data_AF-A0A7W0LPB0-F1
#
_entry.id   AF-A0A7W0LPB0-F1
#
_cell.length_a   1.000
_cell.length_b   1.000
_cell.length_c   1.000
_cell.angle_alpha   90.00
_cell.angle_beta   90.00
_cell.angle_gamma   90.00
#
_symmetry.space_group_name_H-M   'P 1'
#
loop_
_entity.id
_entity.type
_entity.pdbx_description
1 polymer ?
#
loop_
_entity_poly.entity_id
_entity_poly.type
_entity_poly.pdbx_seq_one_letter_code
_entity_poly.pdbx_strand_id
1 'polypeptide(L)' 'MRPPGEDNPTIASARDTLVAELREHALVIGRVTLTSGRTTEYYVDAKRAILRPAGFRA' A
#
# COMPACT_ATOMS: atom_id res chain seq x y z
N MET A 1 17.04 -13.14 -22.71
CA MET A 1 16.42 -13.74 -21.52
C MET A 1 16.85 -12.91 -20.32
N ARG A 2 15.95 -12.14 -19.70
CA ARG A 2 16.26 -11.33 -18.51
C ARG A 2 16.33 -12.26 -17.29
N PRO A 3 17.34 -12.15 -16.41
CA PRO A 3 17.46 -13.04 -15.27
C PRO A 3 16.30 -12.86 -14.28
N PRO A 4 15.78 -13.95 -13.67
CA PRO A 4 14.80 -13.85 -12.60
C PRO A 4 15.48 -13.24 -11.36
N GLY A 5 14.99 -12.08 -10.90
CA GLY A 5 15.49 -11.40 -9.70
C GLY A 5 16.19 -10.05 -9.92
N GLU A 6 16.26 -9.53 -11.15
CA GLU A 6 16.63 -8.13 -11.35
C GLU A 6 15.46 -7.21 -10.97
N ASP A 7 15.53 -6.70 -9.74
CA ASP A 7 14.70 -5.60 -9.25
C ASP A 7 14.80 -4.44 -10.24
N ASN A 8 13.68 -4.14 -10.90
CA ASN A 8 13.62 -2.98 -11.77
C ASN A 8 13.68 -1.73 -10.87
N PRO A 9 14.72 -0.89 -10.94
CA PRO A 9 14.89 0.24 -10.01
C PRO A 9 13.70 1.19 -10.03
N THR A 10 12.97 1.28 -11.14
CA THR A 10 11.72 2.03 -11.26
C THR A 10 10.57 1.38 -10.50
N ILE A 11 10.46 0.05 -10.49
CA ILE A 11 9.41 -0.66 -9.72
C ILE A 11 9.71 -0.55 -8.22
N ALA A 12 10.98 -0.63 -7.84
CA ALA A 12 11.40 -0.44 -6.44
C ALA A 12 11.02 0.96 -5.95
N SER A 13 11.34 2.02 -6.70
CA SER A 13 11.00 3.40 -6.31
C SER A 13 9.48 3.67 -6.29
N ALA A 14 8.74 3.09 -7.22
CA ALA A 14 7.29 3.21 -7.29
C ALA A 14 6.62 2.50 -6.10
N ARG A 15 7.07 1.27 -5.78
CA ARG A 15 6.66 0.54 -4.58
C ARG A 15 6.93 1.32 -3.30
N ASP A 16 8.11 1.90 -3.16
CA ASP A 16 8.49 2.66 -1.96
C ASP A 16 7.60 3.91 -1.78
N THR A 17 7.29 4.60 -2.88
CA THR A 17 6.36 5.74 -2.89
C THR A 17 4.96 5.30 -2.45
N LEU A 18 4.44 4.19 -3.00
CA LEU A 18 3.13 3.67 -2.62
C LEU A 18 3.09 3.26 -1.14
N VAL A 19 4.15 2.62 -0.64
CA VAL A 19 4.25 2.22 0.77
C VAL A 19 4.27 3.45 1.68
N ALA A 20 4.97 4.52 1.31
CA ALA A 20 4.98 5.76 2.06
C ALA A 20 3.57 6.37 2.14
N GLU A 21 2.89 6.51 1.00
CA GLU A 21 1.52 7.06 0.93
C GLU A 21 0.50 6.21 1.70
N LEU A 22 0.62 4.88 1.65
CA LEU A 22 -0.25 3.98 2.43
C LEU A 22 -0.04 4.14 3.94
N ARG A 23 1.21 4.26 4.38
CA ARG A 23 1.54 4.46 5.80
C ARG A 23 1.03 5.80 6.30
N GLU A 24 1.14 6.85 5.49
CA GLU A 24 0.77 8.21 5.88
C GLU A 24 -0.76 8.43 5.84
N HIS A 25 -1.47 7.81 4.90
CA HIS A 25 -2.85 8.18 4.60
C HIS A 25 -3.88 7.06 4.74
N ALA A 26 -3.46 5.79 4.65
CA ALA A 26 -4.38 4.66 4.54
C ALA A 26 -4.40 3.74 5.78
N LEU A 27 -3.42 3.84 6.67
CA LEU A 27 -3.31 2.96 7.84
C LEU A 27 -4.25 3.39 8.96
N VAL A 28 -5.18 2.51 9.32
CA VAL A 28 -6.09 2.65 10.46
C VAL A 28 -5.69 1.64 11.53
N ILE A 29 -5.27 2.14 12.69
CA ILE A 29 -4.88 1.31 13.85
C ILE A 29 -6.05 1.19 14.82
N GLY A 30 -6.31 -0.04 15.28
CA GLY A 30 -7.40 -0.36 16.21
C GLY A 30 -8.12 -1.63 15.83
N ARG A 31 -8.93 -2.15 16.76
CA ARG A 31 -9.71 -3.38 16.50
C ARG A 31 -10.83 -3.11 15.49
N VAL A 32 -10.77 -3.79 14.35
CA VAL A 32 -11.78 -3.69 13.27
C VAL A 32 -12.37 -5.06 12.98
N THR A 33 -13.69 -5.12 12.78
CA THR A 33 -14.37 -6.30 12.24
C THR A 33 -14.53 -6.14 10.73
N LEU A 34 -13.96 -7.07 9.97
CA LEU A 34 -14.04 -7.08 8.51
C LEU A 34 -15.40 -7.57 8.05
N THR A 35 -15.75 -7.33 6.78
CA THR A 35 -17.00 -7.83 6.18
C THR A 35 -17.12 -9.36 6.19
N SER A 36 -16.00 -10.07 6.33
CA SER A 36 -15.95 -11.52 6.53
C SER A 36 -16.26 -11.97 7.97
N GLY A 37 -16.50 -11.05 8.90
CA GLY A 37 -16.68 -11.33 10.33
C GLY A 37 -15.39 -11.54 11.13
N ARG A 38 -14.22 -11.58 10.46
CA ARG A 38 -12.91 -11.69 11.12
C ARG A 38 -12.54 -10.37 11.79
N THR A 39 -11.82 -10.45 12.90
CA THR A 39 -11.25 -9.27 13.57
C THR A 39 -9.77 -9.09 13.22
N THR A 40 -9.30 -7.85 13.24
CA THR A 40 -7.91 -7.45 13.01
C THR A 40 -7.57 -6.25 13.90
N GLU A 41 -6.29 -6.00 14.15
CA GLU A 41 -5.79 -4.86 14.93
C GLU A 41 -5.41 -3.65 14.06
N TYR A 42 -5.43 -3.84 12.74
CA TYR A 42 -5.23 -2.77 11.78
C TYR A 42 -5.98 -3.04 10.48
N TYR A 43 -6.31 -1.97 9.78
CA TYR A 43 -6.95 -1.99 8.47
C TYR A 43 -6.28 -0.98 7.55
N VAL A 44 -6.17 -1.30 6.26
CA VAL A 44 -5.61 -0.40 5.25
C VAL A 44 -6.70 -0.02 4.27
N ASP A 45 -7.14 1.24 4.30
CA ASP A 45 -8.06 1.82 3.32
C ASP A 45 -7.25 2.38 2.15
N ALA A 46 -6.85 1.50 1.23
CA ALA A 46 -5.96 1.87 0.11
C ALA A 46 -6.49 3.04 -0.72
N LYS A 47 -7.82 3.24 -0.79
CA LYS A 47 -8.44 4.36 -1.51
C LYS A 47 -7.92 5.71 -1.03
N ARG A 48 -7.62 5.85 0.26
CA ARG A 48 -7.09 7.09 0.85
C ARG A 48 -5.70 7.44 0.34
N ALA A 49 -4.91 6.47 -0.10
CA ALA A 49 -3.59 6.68 -0.69
C ALA A 49 -3.66 6.78 -2.22
N ILE A 50 -4.31 5.83 -2.90
CA ILE A 50 -4.29 5.74 -4.38
C ILE A 50 -5.08 6.83 -5.08
N LEU A 51 -5.99 7.52 -4.38
CA LEU A 51 -6.70 8.69 -4.93
C LEU A 51 -5.91 10.00 -4.79
N ARG A 52 -4.70 9.96 -4.21
CA ARG A 52 -3.81 11.11 -4.09
C ARG A 52 -2.82 11.15 -5.26
N PRO A 53 -2.35 12.33 -5.69
CA PRO A 53 -1.50 12.43 -6.87
C PRO A 53 -0.19 11.63 -6.81
N ALA A 54 0.43 11.49 -5.63
CA ALA A 54 1.65 10.70 -5.46
C ALA A 54 1.34 9.20 -5.48
N GLY A 55 0.40 8.75 -4.65
CA GLY A 55 -0.02 7.35 -4.60
C GLY A 55 -0.64 6.81 -5.90
N PHE A 56 -1.21 7.68 -6.73
CA PHE A 56 -1.73 7.31 -8.06
C PHE A 56 -0.62 7.11 -9.11
N ARG A 57 0.51 7.82 -8.97
CA ARG A 57 1.64 7.78 -9.93
C ARG A 57 2.73 6.79 -9.54
N ALA A 58 2.71 6.34 -8.30
CA ALA A 58 3.46 5.21 -7.78
C ALA A 58 2.96 3.90 -8.42
#